data_AF-A0AAU2DC90-F1
#
_entry.id   AF-A0AAU2DC90-F1
#
_cell.length_a   1.000
_cell.length_b   1.000
_cell.length_c   1.000
_cell.angle_alpha   90.00
_cell.angle_beta   90.00
_cell.angle_gamma   90.00
#
_symmetry.space_group_name_H-M   'P 1'
#
loop_
_entity.id
_entity.type
_entity.pdbx_description
1 polymer ?
#
loop_
_entity_poly.entity_id
_entity_poly.type
_entity_poly.pdbx_seq_one_letter_code
_entity_poly.pdbx_strand_id
1 'polypeptide(L)'
;MIEREVAVRAVEEQLERDYQRWRAGGAQALRMAVVDVEEHELVWIVYWTSEEFVRTRNPEFMLAGNGPYLVDRVDGGLHQVGVVSAVTGAWQDDYRARIRGLPVRTAVDDLHEVLRKVAAARGRMHAVRTLRQRLPVLSPAEAIEYVSALQEGDAPARLVAVATKKLVEPLNPVLAVETILNGAAIRAGQRPDR
;
A
#
# COMPACT_ATOMS: atom_id res chain seq x y z
N MET A 1 2.66 0.74 17.71
CA MET A 1 2.81 1.15 16.31
C MET A 1 3.50 2.49 16.30
N ILE A 2 4.18 2.86 15.21
CA ILE A 2 4.80 4.17 15.05
C ILE A 2 3.69 5.21 14.87
N GLU A 3 3.81 6.34 15.56
CA GLU A 3 2.87 7.46 15.47
C GLU A 3 3.07 8.27 14.18
N ARG A 4 2.02 8.97 13.75
CA ARG A 4 2.02 9.79 12.54
C ARG A 4 3.17 10.80 12.52
N GLU A 5 3.41 11.48 13.64
CA GLU A 5 4.44 12.52 13.78
C GLU A 5 5.86 11.95 13.65
N VAL A 6 6.05 10.70 14.08
CA VAL A 6 7.34 10.01 13.95
C VAL A 6 7.58 9.63 12.49
N ALA A 7 6.53 9.20 11.78
CA ALA A 7 6.62 8.91 10.34
C ALA A 7 6.93 10.16 9.52
N VAL A 8 6.27 11.29 9.83
CA VAL A 8 6.56 12.59 9.18
C VAL A 8 8.02 12.97 9.38
N ARG A 9 8.51 12.93 10.62
CA ARG A 9 9.89 13.31 10.95
C ARG A 9 10.91 12.44 10.22
N ALA A 10 10.69 11.13 10.13
CA ALA A 10 11.58 10.23 9.41
C ALA A 10 11.70 10.61 7.92
N VAL A 11 10.60 11.05 7.31
CA VAL A 11 10.59 11.52 5.92
C VAL A 11 11.24 12.90 5.78
N GLU A 12 10.97 13.84 6.68
CA GLU A 12 11.62 15.15 6.69
C GLU A 12 13.15 15.04 6.80
N GLU A 13 13.64 14.16 7.69
CA GLU A 13 15.07 13.88 7.82
C GLU A 13 15.67 13.28 6.54
N GLN A 14 14.94 12.40 5.86
CA GLN A 14 15.39 11.84 4.59
C GLN A 14 15.42 12.88 3.47
N LEU A 15 14.39 13.71 3.37
CA LEU A 15 14.31 14.82 2.41
C LEU A 15 15.46 15.81 2.60
N GLU A 16 15.80 16.14 3.85
CA GLU A 16 16.94 17.00 4.16
C GLU A 16 18.26 16.35 3.73
N ARG A 17 18.45 15.04 3.96
CA ARG A 17 19.65 14.31 3.49
C ARG A 17 19.79 14.35 1.97
N ASP A 18 18.69 14.16 1.24
CA ASP A 18 18.70 14.18 -0.23
C ASP A 18 18.95 15.60 -0.76
N TYR A 19 18.37 16.62 -0.12
CA TYR A 19 18.66 18.03 -0.41
C TYR A 19 20.15 18.35 -0.27
N GLN A 20 20.77 17.97 0.86
CA GLN A 20 22.20 18.19 1.09
C GLN A 20 23.06 17.45 0.05
N ARG A 21 22.68 16.21 -0.31
CA ARG A 21 23.40 15.43 -1.33
C ARG A 21 23.34 16.09 -2.70
N TRP A 22 22.18 16.57 -3.14
CA TRP A 22 22.04 17.27 -4.42
C TRP A 22 22.76 18.60 -4.45
N ARG A 23 22.71 19.36 -3.34
CA ARG A 23 23.45 20.61 -3.20
C ARG A 23 24.96 20.40 -3.32
N ALA A 24 25.49 19.36 -2.68
CA ALA A 24 26.90 19.00 -2.77
C ALA A 24 27.32 18.57 -4.20
N GLY A 25 26.40 17.98 -4.97
CA GLY A 25 26.61 17.58 -6.36
C GLY A 25 26.49 18.72 -7.39
N GLY A 26 26.25 19.95 -6.97
CA GLY A 26 26.10 21.11 -7.87
C GLY A 26 24.79 21.15 -8.65
N ALA A 27 23.83 20.27 -8.34
CA ALA A 27 22.48 20.35 -8.90
C ALA A 27 21.72 21.54 -8.30
N GLN A 28 20.78 22.11 -9.06
CA GLN A 28 19.85 23.10 -8.53
C GLN A 28 18.89 22.39 -7.56
N ALA A 29 19.34 22.19 -6.33
CA ALA A 29 18.61 21.48 -5.30
C ALA A 29 17.45 22.34 -4.83
N LEU A 30 16.23 21.84 -5.03
CA LEU A 30 15.02 22.41 -4.45
C LEU A 30 14.80 21.80 -3.07
N ARG A 31 14.29 22.60 -2.14
CA ARG A 31 13.91 22.11 -0.82
C ARG A 31 12.55 21.43 -0.92
N MET A 32 12.40 20.33 -0.18
CA MET A 32 11.22 19.48 -0.22
C MET A 32 10.49 19.53 1.12
N ALA A 33 9.16 19.46 1.07
CA ALA A 33 8.31 19.44 2.24
C ALA A 33 7.27 18.33 2.14
N VAL A 34 6.93 17.77 3.31
CA VAL A 34 5.77 16.91 3.48
C VAL A 34 4.50 17.74 3.33
N VAL A 35 3.55 17.25 2.53
CA VAL A 35 2.28 17.95 2.26
C VAL A 35 1.06 17.21 2.78
N ASP A 36 1.13 15.88 2.91
CA ASP A 36 0.04 15.08 3.42
C ASP A 36 0.54 13.75 3.98
N VAL A 37 -0.26 13.14 4.86
CA VAL A 37 -0.02 11.81 5.42
C VAL A 37 -1.31 11.04 5.53
N GLU A 38 -1.35 9.88 4.89
CA GLU A 38 -2.48 8.95 4.95
C GLU A 38 -2.12 7.73 5.82
N GLU A 39 -3.08 7.30 6.62
CA GLU A 39 -2.98 6.05 7.38
C GLU A 39 -3.35 4.86 6.49
N HIS A 40 -2.42 3.92 6.32
CA HIS A 40 -2.70 2.62 5.71
C HIS A 40 -2.56 1.50 6.76
N GLU A 41 -3.15 0.34 6.49
CA GLU A 41 -3.12 -0.80 7.43
C GLU A 41 -1.69 -1.33 7.69
N LEU A 42 -0.76 -1.11 6.76
CA LEU A 42 0.64 -1.58 6.83
C LEU A 42 1.64 -0.47 7.20
N VAL A 43 1.39 0.75 6.72
CA VAL A 43 2.35 1.86 6.62
C VAL A 43 1.66 3.20 6.85
N TRP A 44 2.42 4.23 7.16
CA TRP A 44 2.04 5.61 6.88
C TRP A 44 2.47 5.96 5.46
N ILE A 45 1.56 6.49 4.64
CA ILE A 45 1.87 6.98 3.29
C ILE A 45 2.13 8.48 3.40
N VAL A 46 3.35 8.91 3.11
CA VAL A 46 3.78 10.31 3.30
C VAL A 46 4.02 10.96 1.95
N TYR A 47 3.19 11.94 1.62
CA TYR A 47 3.25 12.71 0.40
C TYR A 47 4.14 13.93 0.59
N TRP A 48 4.95 14.23 -0.43
CA TRP A 48 5.92 15.32 -0.39
C TRP A 48 6.04 16.00 -1.75
N THR A 49 6.46 17.26 -1.74
CA THR A 49 6.70 18.04 -2.96
C THR A 49 7.67 19.20 -2.68
N SER A 50 7.97 20.02 -3.69
CA SER A 50 8.81 21.21 -3.53
C SER A 50 8.15 22.26 -2.62
N GLU A 51 8.92 22.82 -1.69
CA GLU A 51 8.50 23.96 -0.87
C GLU A 51 8.10 25.16 -1.74
N GLU A 52 8.85 25.45 -2.81
CA GLU A 52 8.53 26.49 -3.77
C GLU A 52 7.17 26.27 -4.44
N PHE A 53 6.83 25.03 -4.81
CA PHE A 53 5.53 24.72 -5.38
C PHE A 53 4.40 24.95 -4.37
N VAL A 54 4.56 24.49 -3.12
CA VAL A 54 3.58 24.71 -2.04
C VAL A 54 3.31 26.20 -1.86
N ARG A 55 4.37 27.02 -1.83
CA ARG A 55 4.31 28.46 -1.59
C ARG A 55 3.74 29.25 -2.77
N THR A 56 4.17 28.94 -3.99
CA THR A 56 3.92 29.79 -5.17
C THR A 56 2.85 29.25 -6.10
N ARG A 57 2.58 27.93 -6.02
CA ARG A 57 1.77 27.18 -6.99
C ARG A 57 2.27 27.30 -8.45
N ASN A 58 3.51 27.74 -8.68
CA ASN A 58 4.09 27.77 -10.03
C ASN A 58 4.36 26.33 -10.52
N PRO A 59 3.72 25.88 -11.62
CA PRO A 59 3.89 24.53 -12.15
C PRO A 59 5.33 24.14 -12.51
N GLU A 60 6.23 25.10 -12.74
CA GLU A 60 7.65 24.81 -12.97
C GLU A 60 8.34 24.10 -11.79
N PHE A 61 7.82 24.26 -10.57
CA PHE A 61 8.31 23.57 -9.38
C PHE A 61 7.52 22.29 -9.06
N MET A 62 6.56 21.92 -9.91
CA MET A 62 5.80 20.68 -9.73
C MET A 62 6.69 19.47 -10.08
N LEU A 63 6.80 18.53 -9.14
CA LEU A 63 7.52 17.29 -9.36
C LEU A 63 6.63 16.28 -10.09
N ALA A 64 7.08 15.84 -11.27
CA ALA A 64 6.46 14.74 -12.01
C ALA A 64 7.20 13.43 -11.73
N GLY A 65 6.45 12.34 -11.52
CA GLY A 65 7.00 10.98 -11.45
C GLY A 65 7.38 10.47 -10.06
N ASN A 66 7.49 11.34 -9.06
CA ASN A 66 7.83 10.92 -7.69
C ASN A 66 6.60 10.34 -6.98
N GLY A 67 6.75 9.15 -6.40
CA GLY A 67 5.75 8.57 -5.50
C GLY A 67 6.03 8.91 -4.04
N PRO A 68 5.07 8.63 -3.15
CA PRO A 68 5.20 8.89 -1.72
C PRO A 68 6.29 8.03 -1.07
N TYR A 69 6.67 8.41 0.14
CA TYR A 69 7.38 7.51 1.03
C TYR A 69 6.39 6.62 1.78
N LEU A 70 6.81 5.40 2.11
CA LEU A 70 6.09 4.47 2.97
C LEU A 70 6.90 4.30 4.25
N VAL A 71 6.28 4.58 5.40
CA VAL A 71 6.90 4.35 6.71
C VAL A 71 6.21 3.18 7.40
N ASP A 72 6.97 2.15 7.71
CA ASP A 72 6.49 0.93 8.37
C ASP A 72 5.88 1.25 9.75
N ARG A 73 4.62 0.86 9.97
CA ARG A 73 3.91 1.16 11.23
C ARG A 73 4.36 0.36 12.43
N VAL A 74 5.18 -0.67 12.26
CA VAL A 74 5.63 -1.53 13.36
C VAL A 74 7.08 -1.20 13.73
N ASP A 75 7.96 -1.05 12.76
CA ASP A 75 9.39 -0.86 13.01
C ASP A 75 9.98 0.46 12.49
N GLY A 76 9.19 1.28 11.81
CA GLY A 76 9.60 2.60 11.31
C GLY A 76 10.50 2.54 10.08
N GLY A 77 10.68 1.38 9.44
CA GLY A 77 11.39 1.27 8.17
C GLY A 77 10.89 2.27 7.12
N LEU A 78 11.82 2.94 6.44
CA LEU A 78 11.52 3.94 5.42
C LEU A 78 11.74 3.35 4.04
N HIS A 79 10.71 3.46 3.21
CA HIS A 79 10.70 2.93 1.85
C HIS A 79 10.17 3.96 0.86
N GLN A 80 10.55 3.82 -0.41
CA GLN A 80 10.06 4.63 -1.51
C GLN A 80 9.27 3.78 -2.49
N VAL A 81 8.22 4.34 -3.07
CA VAL A 81 7.44 3.71 -4.13
C VAL A 81 7.36 4.63 -5.34
N GLY A 82 7.37 4.08 -6.54
CA GLY A 82 7.13 4.85 -7.76
C GLY A 82 5.67 5.30 -7.87
N VAL A 83 5.41 6.46 -8.49
CA VAL A 83 4.06 7.05 -8.57
C VAL A 83 3.02 6.12 -9.18
N VAL A 84 3.38 5.34 -10.21
CA VAL A 84 2.46 4.38 -10.86
C VAL A 84 2.04 3.30 -9.87
N SER A 85 3.00 2.74 -9.14
CA SER A 85 2.71 1.68 -8.17
C SER A 85 1.90 2.21 -6.98
N ALA A 86 2.16 3.43 -6.53
CA ALA A 86 1.37 4.10 -5.49
C ALA A 86 -0.10 4.27 -5.91
N VAL A 87 -0.35 4.72 -7.14
CA VAL A 87 -1.71 4.94 -7.67
C VAL A 87 -2.46 3.63 -7.91
N THR A 88 -1.77 2.59 -8.40
CA THR A 88 -2.42 1.29 -8.68
C THR A 88 -2.55 0.40 -7.45
N GLY A 89 -1.85 0.72 -6.36
CA GLY A 89 -1.76 -0.13 -5.17
C GLY A 89 -0.86 -1.35 -5.32
N ALA A 90 -0.15 -1.50 -6.45
CA ALA A 90 0.70 -2.65 -6.73
C ALA A 90 1.84 -2.85 -5.71
N TRP A 91 2.20 -1.79 -4.97
CA TRP A 91 3.21 -1.84 -3.93
C TRP A 91 2.83 -2.72 -2.74
N GLN A 92 1.53 -2.91 -2.48
CA GLN A 92 1.07 -3.61 -1.28
C GLN A 92 1.49 -5.08 -1.25
N ASP A 93 1.46 -5.75 -2.39
CA ASP A 93 1.82 -7.17 -2.51
C ASP A 93 3.33 -7.38 -2.32
N ASP A 94 4.14 -6.53 -2.97
CA ASP A 94 5.60 -6.52 -2.79
C ASP A 94 5.97 -6.18 -1.33
N TYR A 95 5.28 -5.21 -0.74
CA TYR A 95 5.49 -4.82 0.66
C TYR A 95 5.17 -5.97 1.63
N ARG A 96 4.02 -6.63 1.45
CA ARG A 96 3.63 -7.80 2.27
C ARG A 96 4.64 -8.92 2.13
N ALA A 97 4.91 -9.36 0.90
CA ALA A 97 5.73 -10.53 0.64
C ALA A 97 7.19 -10.30 1.05
N ARG A 98 7.81 -9.25 0.52
CA ARG A 98 9.27 -9.07 0.60
C ARG A 98 9.70 -8.28 1.83
N ILE A 99 8.97 -7.22 2.19
CA ILE A 99 9.37 -6.36 3.31
C ILE A 99 8.87 -6.94 4.64
N ARG A 100 7.61 -7.36 4.69
CA ARG A 100 6.98 -7.84 5.93
C ARG A 100 7.02 -9.36 6.14
N GLY A 101 7.31 -10.13 5.10
CA GLY A 101 7.19 -11.59 5.14
C GLY A 101 5.77 -12.08 5.45
N LEU A 102 4.76 -11.23 5.18
CA LEU A 102 3.35 -11.54 5.36
C LEU A 102 2.82 -12.24 4.11
N PRO A 103 1.77 -13.09 4.26
CA PRO A 103 1.04 -13.60 3.12
C PRO A 103 0.52 -12.44 2.25
N VAL A 104 0.70 -12.56 0.94
CA VAL A 104 0.08 -11.65 -0.03
C VAL A 104 -1.43 -11.81 0.09
N ARG A 105 -2.16 -10.69 0.25
CA ARG A 105 -3.63 -10.73 0.15
C ARG A 105 -3.96 -11.00 -1.30
N THR A 106 -4.60 -12.12 -1.56
CA THR A 106 -5.04 -12.44 -2.91
C THR A 106 -6.27 -11.61 -3.24
N ALA A 107 -6.50 -11.35 -4.53
CA ALA A 107 -7.76 -10.75 -4.99
C ALA A 107 -9.01 -11.55 -4.55
N VAL A 108 -8.83 -12.82 -4.17
CA VAL A 108 -9.88 -13.66 -3.58
C VAL A 108 -10.13 -13.32 -2.10
N ASP A 109 -9.10 -12.99 -1.33
CA ASP A 109 -9.24 -12.54 0.06
C ASP A 109 -10.01 -11.21 0.13
N ASP A 110 -9.69 -10.27 -0.76
CA ASP A 110 -10.41 -9.00 -0.86
C ASP A 110 -11.86 -9.20 -1.30
N LEU A 111 -12.11 -10.14 -2.23
CA LEU A 111 -13.46 -10.56 -2.59
C LEU A 111 -14.19 -11.10 -1.35
N HIS A 112 -13.57 -11.96 -0.56
CA HIS A 112 -14.19 -12.54 0.63
C HIS A 112 -14.56 -11.47 1.66
N GLU A 113 -13.67 -10.52 1.91
CA GLU A 113 -13.92 -9.42 2.84
C GLU A 113 -15.11 -8.57 2.37
N VAL A 114 -15.16 -8.19 1.09
CA VAL A 114 -16.27 -7.44 0.50
C VAL A 114 -17.58 -8.21 0.63
N LEU A 115 -17.59 -9.51 0.33
CA LEU A 115 -18.80 -10.33 0.41
C LEU A 115 -19.30 -10.45 1.85
N ARG A 116 -18.41 -10.66 2.83
CA ARG A 116 -18.78 -10.69 4.25
C ARG A 116 -19.37 -9.35 4.70
N LYS A 117 -18.75 -8.23 4.33
CA LYS A 117 -19.26 -6.88 4.62
C LYS A 117 -20.64 -6.62 4.02
N VAL A 118 -20.84 -6.96 2.73
CA VAL A 118 -22.14 -6.78 2.06
C VAL A 118 -23.20 -7.70 2.66
N ALA A 119 -22.85 -8.96 2.98
CA ALA A 119 -23.78 -9.89 3.59
C ALA A 119 -24.24 -9.41 4.97
N ALA A 120 -23.31 -8.88 5.79
CA ALA A 120 -23.63 -8.31 7.09
C ALA A 120 -24.52 -7.06 6.98
N ALA A 121 -24.27 -6.18 6.00
CA ALA A 121 -24.99 -4.91 5.86
C ALA A 121 -26.33 -5.00 5.12
N ARG A 122 -26.44 -5.89 4.11
CA ARG A 122 -27.57 -5.94 3.16
C ARG A 122 -28.14 -7.33 2.95
N GLY A 123 -27.62 -8.32 3.66
CA GLY A 123 -28.06 -9.71 3.58
C GLY A 123 -27.42 -10.50 2.44
N ARG A 124 -27.54 -11.82 2.56
CA ARG A 124 -26.92 -12.83 1.69
C ARG A 124 -27.16 -12.60 0.20
N MET A 125 -28.40 -12.30 -0.20
CA MET A 125 -28.74 -12.16 -1.62
C MET A 125 -28.06 -10.95 -2.28
N HIS A 126 -27.78 -9.88 -1.53
CA HIS A 126 -26.99 -8.77 -2.03
C HIS A 126 -25.53 -9.18 -2.24
N ALA A 127 -24.95 -9.97 -1.32
CA ALA A 127 -23.61 -10.51 -1.51
C ALA A 127 -23.53 -11.45 -2.72
N VAL A 128 -24.53 -12.32 -2.93
CA VAL A 128 -24.62 -13.17 -4.14
C VAL A 128 -24.67 -12.32 -5.42
N ARG A 129 -25.44 -11.23 -5.42
CA ARG A 129 -25.50 -10.31 -6.55
C ARG A 129 -24.14 -9.64 -6.80
N THR A 130 -23.49 -9.15 -5.76
CA THR A 130 -22.14 -8.55 -5.84
C THR A 130 -21.12 -9.55 -6.37
N LEU A 131 -21.14 -10.80 -5.89
CA LEU A 131 -20.28 -11.88 -6.37
C LEU A 131 -20.47 -12.09 -7.88
N ARG A 132 -21.72 -12.23 -8.35
CA ARG A 132 -22.00 -12.48 -9.77
C ARG A 132 -21.68 -11.30 -10.68
N GLN A 133 -21.74 -10.07 -10.16
CA GLN A 133 -21.29 -8.90 -10.92
C GLN A 133 -19.78 -8.92 -11.16
N ARG A 134 -18.99 -9.39 -10.18
CA ARG A 134 -17.53 -9.52 -10.31
C ARG A 134 -17.09 -10.81 -11.01
N LEU A 135 -17.81 -11.91 -10.80
CA LEU A 135 -17.54 -13.23 -11.35
C LEU A 135 -18.77 -13.74 -12.14
N PRO A 136 -19.05 -13.18 -13.32
CA PRO A 136 -20.20 -13.59 -14.14
C PRO A 136 -20.08 -15.03 -14.66
N VAL A 137 -18.89 -15.63 -14.58
CA VAL A 137 -18.64 -17.04 -14.90
C VAL A 137 -19.35 -18.01 -13.93
N LEU A 138 -19.64 -17.58 -12.70
CA LEU A 138 -20.34 -18.42 -11.73
C LEU A 138 -21.84 -18.44 -12.04
N SER A 139 -22.40 -19.65 -12.10
CA SER A 139 -23.85 -19.84 -12.20
C SER A 139 -24.56 -19.30 -10.95
N PRO A 140 -25.88 -19.03 -11.03
CA PRO A 140 -26.65 -18.61 -9.86
C PRO A 140 -26.53 -19.58 -8.68
N ALA A 141 -26.53 -20.89 -8.94
CA ALA A 141 -26.42 -21.91 -7.90
C ALA A 141 -25.03 -21.89 -7.25
N GLU A 142 -23.96 -21.84 -8.04
CA GLU A 142 -22.58 -21.76 -7.53
C GLU A 142 -22.35 -20.48 -6.73
N ALA A 143 -22.91 -19.35 -7.16
CA ALA A 143 -22.77 -18.10 -6.41
C ALA A 143 -23.52 -18.13 -5.06
N ILE A 144 -24.69 -18.76 -5.00
CA ILE A 144 -25.42 -18.98 -3.74
C ILE A 144 -24.61 -19.88 -2.82
N GLU A 145 -24.08 -20.98 -3.34
CA GLU A 145 -23.26 -21.91 -2.58
C GLU A 145 -21.99 -21.22 -2.03
N TYR A 146 -21.29 -20.48 -2.89
CA TYR A 146 -20.09 -19.74 -2.51
C TYR A 146 -20.34 -18.84 -1.30
N VAL A 147 -21.35 -17.96 -1.40
CA VAL A 147 -21.64 -16.99 -0.33
C VAL A 147 -22.14 -17.69 0.92
N SER A 148 -22.97 -18.73 0.80
CA SER A 148 -23.52 -19.43 1.97
C SER A 148 -22.40 -20.11 2.77
N ALA A 149 -21.53 -20.87 2.09
CA ALA A 149 -20.38 -21.50 2.73
C ALA A 149 -19.39 -20.47 3.31
N LEU A 150 -19.16 -19.34 2.61
CA LEU A 150 -18.31 -18.26 3.13
C LEU A 150 -18.87 -17.59 4.39
N GLN A 151 -20.19 -17.59 4.59
CA GLN A 151 -20.82 -17.11 5.82
C GLN A 151 -20.70 -18.12 6.97
N GLU A 152 -20.61 -19.41 6.66
CA GLU A 152 -20.44 -20.49 7.63
C GLU A 152 -18.95 -20.75 7.97
N GLY A 153 -18.03 -20.25 7.15
CA GLY A 153 -16.59 -20.30 7.36
C GLY A 153 -15.83 -19.97 6.08
N ASP A 154 -15.47 -21.01 5.34
CA ASP A 154 -14.66 -20.91 4.12
C ASP A 154 -15.48 -21.23 2.86
N ALA A 155 -15.20 -20.50 1.79
CA ALA A 155 -15.79 -20.77 0.49
C ALA A 155 -15.29 -22.12 -0.07
N PRO A 156 -16.10 -22.84 -0.88
CA PRO A 156 -15.71 -24.14 -1.39
C PRO A 156 -14.49 -24.03 -2.30
N ALA A 157 -13.45 -24.82 -2.04
CA ALA A 157 -12.15 -24.74 -2.71
C ALA A 157 -12.24 -24.75 -4.25
N ARG A 158 -13.17 -25.52 -4.81
CA ARG A 158 -13.41 -25.60 -6.26
C ARG A 158 -13.90 -24.27 -6.87
N LEU A 159 -14.70 -23.50 -6.12
CA LEU A 159 -15.19 -22.20 -6.56
C LEU A 159 -14.17 -21.10 -6.29
N VAL A 160 -13.39 -21.25 -5.20
CA VAL A 160 -12.21 -20.41 -4.94
C VAL A 160 -11.23 -20.51 -6.10
N ALA A 161 -10.93 -21.71 -6.60
CA ALA A 161 -10.04 -21.88 -7.76
C ALA A 161 -10.54 -21.14 -9.02
N VAL A 162 -11.85 -21.14 -9.27
CA VAL A 162 -12.46 -20.37 -10.38
C VAL A 162 -12.30 -18.86 -10.16
N ALA A 163 -12.53 -18.39 -8.93
CA ALA A 163 -12.31 -17.00 -8.55
C ALA A 163 -10.84 -16.59 -8.71
N THR A 164 -9.91 -17.40 -8.21
CA THR A 164 -8.46 -17.17 -8.35
C THR A 164 -8.06 -17.03 -9.82
N LYS A 165 -8.50 -17.98 -10.67
CA LYS A 165 -8.19 -17.95 -12.11
C LYS A 165 -8.72 -16.69 -12.81
N LYS A 166 -9.78 -16.08 -12.29
CA LYS A 166 -10.43 -14.91 -12.89
C LYS A 166 -9.97 -13.57 -12.31
N LEU A 167 -9.54 -13.55 -11.05
CA LEU A 167 -9.23 -12.33 -10.32
C LEU A 167 -7.74 -12.10 -10.14
N VAL A 168 -6.93 -13.14 -10.18
CA VAL A 168 -5.47 -13.00 -10.07
C VAL A 168 -4.91 -12.71 -11.46
N GLU A 169 -4.57 -11.44 -11.71
CA GLU A 169 -3.64 -11.12 -12.78
C GLU A 169 -2.26 -11.73 -12.44
N PRO A 170 -1.52 -12.24 -13.44
CA PRO A 170 -0.15 -12.69 -13.21
C PRO A 170 0.64 -11.55 -12.58
N LEU A 171 1.18 -11.77 -11.37
CA LEU A 171 2.13 -10.87 -10.73
C LEU A 171 3.25 -10.59 -11.74
N ASN A 172 3.31 -9.36 -12.23
CA ASN A 172 4.46 -8.87 -12.96
C ASN A 172 5.42 -8.31 -11.90
N PRO A 173 6.52 -9.00 -11.56
CA PRO A 173 7.36 -8.64 -10.43
C PRO A 173 8.26 -7.46 -10.80
N VAL A 174 7.66 -6.31 -11.07
CA VAL A 174 8.39 -5.05 -11.00
C VAL A 174 8.45 -4.72 -9.52
N LEU A 175 9.65 -4.74 -8.94
CA LEU A 175 9.88 -4.32 -7.57
C LEU A 175 9.35 -2.89 -7.41
N ALA A 176 8.25 -2.78 -6.67
CA ALA A 176 7.52 -1.54 -6.53
C ALA A 176 8.07 -0.69 -5.38
N VAL A 177 8.66 -1.34 -4.38
CA VAL A 177 9.11 -0.74 -3.13
C VAL A 177 10.63 -0.79 -3.03
N GLU A 178 11.27 0.35 -2.84
CA GLU A 178 12.69 0.45 -2.52
C GLU A 178 12.88 0.71 -1.03
N THR A 179 13.72 -0.06 -0.34
CA THR A 179 14.03 0.19 1.08
C THR A 179 15.18 1.19 1.19
N ILE A 180 14.92 2.33 1.85
CA ILE A 180 15.92 3.37 2.10
C ILE A 180 16.56 3.14 3.47
N LEU A 181 15.75 2.93 4.51
CA LEU A 181 16.21 2.64 5.86
C LEU A 181 15.46 1.44 6.41
N ASN A 182 16.21 0.43 6.87
CA ASN A 182 15.61 -0.72 7.52
C ASN A 182 15.26 -0.40 8.97
N GLY A 183 14.05 -0.76 9.43
CA GLY A 183 13.61 -0.56 10.82
C GLY A 183 14.49 -1.25 11.88
N ALA A 184 15.21 -2.33 11.52
CA ALA A 184 16.22 -2.93 12.37
C ALA A 184 17.43 -1.99 12.60
N ALA A 185 17.86 -1.27 11.56
CA ALA A 185 18.96 -0.31 11.64
C ALA A 185 18.55 0.95 12.42
N ILE A 186 17.31 1.41 12.25
CA ILE A 186 16.76 2.55 13.01
C ILE A 186 16.76 2.24 14.52
N ARG A 187 16.28 1.04 14.91
CA ARG A 187 16.28 0.62 16.32
C ARG A 187 17.67 0.39 16.90
N ALA A 188 18.62 -0.07 16.08
CA ALA A 188 20.01 -0.25 16.52
C ALA A 188 20.71 1.10 16.81
N GLY A 189 20.46 2.13 15.99
CA GLY A 189 21.01 3.47 16.18
C GLY A 189 20.37 4.27 17.33
N GLN A 190 19.22 3.83 17.85
CA GLN A 190 18.53 4.44 18.99
C GLN A 190 18.89 3.82 20.35
N ARG A 191 19.69 2.74 20.39
CA ARG A 191 20.19 2.22 21.67
C ARG A 191 21.26 3.17 22.21
N PRO A 192 21.10 3.72 23.42
CA PRO A 192 22.21 4.41 24.06
C PRO A 192 23.33 3.40 24.30
N ASP A 193 24.55 3.77 23.93
CA ASP A 193 25.76 3.02 24.28
C ASP A 193 25.74 2.81 25.81
N ARG A 194 25.86 1.54 26.23
CA ARG A 194 25.93 1.16 27.64
C ARG A 194 27.28 1.47 28.24
#